data_AF-A0A538DUC2-F1
#
_entry.id   AF-A0A538DUC2-F1
#
_cell.length_a   1.000
_cell.length_b   1.000
_cell.length_c   1.000
_cell.angle_alpha   90.00
_cell.angle_beta   90.00
_cell.angle_gamma   90.00
#
_symmetry.space_group_name_H-M   'P 1'
#
loop_
_entity.id
_entity.type
_entity.pdbx_description
1 polymer ?
#
loop_
_entity_poly.entity_id
_entity_poly.type
_entity_poly.pdbx_seq_one_letter_code
_entity_poly.pdbx_strand_id
1 'polypeptide(L)'
;ETANATLALGALPVMAHAREEVEEMVQLAGALVLNIGTLSPHWVEAMLAAGKAANAAGVPVVLDPVGAGATTYRTDTAKRILGEVDVAVLRGNAGEVATLVGVDAEVRGVESMGVGGEASELARAAGRNLRLVASVTGPVDHVSDGERVLAIANGHELLGAVSGTGCMSSAITGCFLAAKKDEPLEAAAEALAAFGAAGEDAAADARGPGSFHVNLYDALAALDPSTLDGRATISEA
;
A
#
# COMPACT_ATOMS: atom_id res chain seq x y z
N GLU A 1 13.24 -3.01 -8.10
CA GLU A 1 11.78 -2.82 -8.31
C GLU A 1 11.28 -1.50 -7.74
N THR A 2 10.99 -1.43 -6.44
CA THR A 2 10.40 -0.24 -5.81
C THR A 2 11.12 1.07 -6.11
N ALA A 3 12.45 1.13 -6.00
CA ALA A 3 13.22 2.33 -6.33
C ALA A 3 13.02 2.81 -7.77
N ASN A 4 13.01 1.89 -8.74
CA ASN A 4 12.80 2.25 -10.14
C ASN A 4 11.37 2.68 -10.41
N ALA A 5 10.37 2.05 -9.78
CA ALA A 5 8.97 2.49 -9.87
C ALA A 5 8.79 3.90 -9.31
N THR A 6 9.38 4.19 -8.15
CA THR A 6 9.37 5.52 -7.53
C THR A 6 10.04 6.58 -8.42
N LEU A 7 11.20 6.25 -9.01
CA LEU A 7 11.88 7.15 -9.96
C LEU A 7 11.06 7.36 -11.23
N ALA A 8 10.47 6.29 -11.78
CA ALA A 8 9.63 6.36 -12.97
C ALA A 8 8.44 7.28 -12.74
N LEU A 9 7.77 7.20 -11.58
CA LEU A 9 6.69 8.11 -11.19
C LEU A 9 7.16 9.58 -11.08
N GLY A 10 8.47 9.84 -10.94
CA GLY A 10 9.05 11.18 -10.78
C GLY A 10 9.38 11.55 -9.33
N ALA A 11 9.33 10.60 -8.39
CA ALA A 11 9.73 10.79 -7.00
C ALA A 11 11.19 10.37 -6.75
N LEU A 12 11.72 10.68 -5.57
CA LEU A 12 13.10 10.38 -5.19
C LEU A 12 13.15 9.29 -4.11
N PRO A 13 13.54 8.05 -4.45
CA PRO A 13 13.65 6.97 -3.47
C PRO A 13 14.94 7.04 -2.66
N VAL A 14 14.87 6.63 -1.39
CA VAL A 14 16.04 6.28 -0.56
C VAL A 14 15.75 4.98 0.19
N MET A 15 16.71 4.04 0.14
CA MET A 15 16.60 2.72 0.77
C MET A 15 17.57 2.57 1.94
N ALA A 16 17.31 3.32 3.02
CA ALA A 16 18.05 3.21 4.27
C ALA A 16 17.40 2.15 5.18
N HIS A 17 18.21 1.26 5.76
CA HIS A 17 17.74 0.20 6.65
C HIS A 17 18.64 -0.03 7.86
N ALA A 18 19.81 0.63 7.89
CA ALA A 18 20.72 0.54 9.03
C ALA A 18 20.15 1.35 10.20
N ARG A 19 20.12 0.74 11.39
CA ARG A 19 19.56 1.37 12.60
C ARG A 19 20.26 2.69 12.93
N GLU A 20 21.53 2.79 12.54
CA GLU A 20 22.41 3.92 12.74
C GLU A 20 22.00 5.18 11.95
N GLU A 21 21.26 5.06 10.85
CA GLU A 21 20.93 6.19 9.97
C GLU A 21 19.41 6.41 9.76
N VAL A 22 18.57 5.41 10.00
CA VAL A 22 17.14 5.47 9.63
C VAL A 22 16.37 6.61 10.30
N GLU A 23 16.73 6.96 11.54
CA GLU A 23 16.10 8.09 12.25
C GLU A 23 16.47 9.45 11.62
N GLU A 24 17.72 9.60 11.15
CA GLU A 24 18.16 10.80 10.45
C GLU A 24 17.55 10.88 9.05
N MET A 25 17.53 9.74 8.34
CA MET A 25 17.03 9.68 6.97
C MET A 25 15.54 10.03 6.89
N VAL A 26 14.73 9.49 7.79
CA VAL A 26 13.27 9.66 7.73
C VAL A 26 12.83 11.09 8.00
N GLN A 27 13.61 11.87 8.76
CA GLN A 27 13.33 13.29 9.01
C GLN A 27 13.40 14.15 7.75
N LEU A 28 14.07 13.67 6.71
CA LEU A 28 14.19 14.34 5.42
C LEU A 28 13.18 13.83 4.37
N ALA A 29 12.44 12.76 4.70
CA ALA A 29 11.54 12.09 3.78
C ALA A 29 10.15 12.74 3.75
N GLY A 30 9.48 12.67 2.60
CA GLY A 30 8.06 13.06 2.49
C GLY A 30 7.09 12.00 3.01
N ALA A 31 7.51 10.73 2.98
CA ALA A 31 6.76 9.59 3.51
C ALA A 31 7.73 8.44 3.83
N LEU A 32 7.34 7.55 4.75
CA LEU A 32 8.06 6.32 5.08
C LEU A 32 7.23 5.11 4.65
N VAL A 33 7.85 4.15 3.97
CA VAL A 33 7.21 2.86 3.66
C VAL A 33 7.94 1.73 4.38
N LEU A 34 7.20 1.03 5.23
CA LEU A 34 7.67 -0.15 5.96
C LEU A 34 7.12 -1.41 5.28
N ASN A 35 7.99 -2.22 4.70
CA ASN A 35 7.62 -3.49 4.06
C ASN A 35 8.33 -4.66 4.75
N ILE A 36 7.56 -5.64 5.25
CA ILE A 36 8.11 -6.77 6.02
C ILE A 36 8.37 -8.03 5.17
N GLY A 37 8.39 -7.94 3.84
CA GLY A 37 8.48 -9.08 2.93
C GLY A 37 9.67 -10.00 3.19
N THR A 38 10.82 -9.45 3.59
CA THR A 38 12.03 -10.21 3.94
C THR A 38 12.55 -9.84 5.33
N LEU A 39 11.63 -9.67 6.30
CA LEU A 39 11.95 -9.26 7.66
C LEU A 39 13.03 -10.11 8.35
N SER A 40 13.84 -9.44 9.17
CA SER A 40 14.78 -10.02 10.12
C SER A 40 14.70 -9.26 11.44
N PRO A 41 15.14 -9.81 12.59
CA PRO A 41 15.07 -9.11 13.87
C PRO A 41 15.72 -7.72 13.84
N HIS A 42 16.88 -7.58 13.19
CA HIS A 42 17.56 -6.29 13.10
C HIS A 42 16.80 -5.28 12.24
N TRP A 43 16.16 -5.73 11.15
CA TRP A 43 15.34 -4.87 10.30
C TRP A 43 14.08 -4.42 11.02
N VAL A 44 13.45 -5.30 11.79
CA VAL A 44 12.26 -4.94 12.57
C VAL A 44 12.58 -3.84 13.58
N GLU A 45 13.70 -3.93 14.29
CA GLU A 45 14.11 -2.86 15.21
C GLU A 45 14.41 -1.54 14.48
N ALA A 46 15.04 -1.59 13.30
CA ALA A 46 15.27 -0.40 12.48
C ALA A 46 13.96 0.21 11.95
N MET A 47 13.00 -0.62 11.51
CA MET A 47 11.68 -0.18 11.06
C MET A 47 10.90 0.53 12.18
N LEU A 48 10.97 0.01 13.42
CA LEU A 48 10.33 0.63 14.58
C LEU A 48 10.98 1.97 14.95
N ALA A 49 12.31 2.05 14.89
CA ALA A 49 13.04 3.30 15.10
C ALA A 49 12.66 4.35 14.04
N ALA A 50 12.68 3.95 12.76
CA ALA A 50 12.26 4.79 11.64
C ALA A 50 10.81 5.26 11.77
N GLY A 51 9.90 4.36 12.12
CA GLY A 51 8.48 4.66 12.31
C GLY A 51 8.26 5.68 13.43
N LYS A 52 8.89 5.49 14.60
CA LYS A 52 8.78 6.44 15.71
C LYS A 52 9.36 7.81 15.36
N ALA A 53 10.49 7.85 14.65
CA ALA A 53 11.08 9.09 14.16
C ALA A 53 10.19 9.77 13.11
N ALA A 54 9.55 9.02 12.21
CA ALA A 54 8.56 9.52 11.26
C ALA A 54 7.37 10.17 11.97
N ASN A 55 6.75 9.48 12.94
CA ASN A 55 5.67 10.03 13.75
C ASN A 55 6.06 11.36 14.40
N ALA A 56 7.24 11.40 15.04
CA ALA A 56 7.73 12.61 15.72
C ALA A 56 7.96 13.79 14.75
N ALA A 57 8.31 13.50 13.51
CA ALA A 57 8.51 14.49 12.45
C ALA A 57 7.23 14.82 11.64
N GLY A 58 6.11 14.12 11.90
CA GLY A 58 4.87 14.26 11.12
C GLY A 58 4.98 13.70 9.69
N VAL A 59 5.87 12.73 9.48
CA VAL A 59 6.04 12.03 8.19
C VAL A 59 5.05 10.86 8.15
N PRO A 60 4.16 10.78 7.14
CA PRO A 60 3.18 9.71 7.04
C PRO A 60 3.85 8.35 6.79
N VAL A 61 3.36 7.32 7.47
CA VAL A 61 3.89 5.95 7.38
C VAL A 61 2.92 5.03 6.62
N VAL A 62 3.41 4.33 5.61
CA VAL A 62 2.72 3.21 4.96
C VAL A 62 3.27 1.90 5.51
N LEU A 63 2.39 0.99 5.93
CA LEU A 63 2.77 -0.38 6.27
C LEU A 63 2.27 -1.35 5.21
N ASP A 64 3.19 -2.16 4.69
CA ASP A 64 2.94 -3.29 3.81
C ASP A 64 3.27 -4.59 4.57
N PRO A 65 2.26 -5.29 5.12
CA PRO A 65 2.43 -6.39 6.06
C PRO A 65 2.68 -7.73 5.34
N VAL A 66 3.45 -7.73 4.24
CA VAL A 66 3.65 -8.89 3.35
C VAL A 66 3.79 -10.21 4.10
N GLY A 67 2.85 -11.12 3.84
CA GLY A 67 2.79 -12.46 4.41
C GLY A 67 2.30 -12.53 5.86
N ALA A 68 1.70 -11.47 6.41
CA ALA A 68 0.88 -11.59 7.62
C ALA A 68 -0.17 -12.70 7.42
N GLY A 69 -0.31 -13.57 8.42
CA GLY A 69 -1.13 -14.78 8.35
C GLY A 69 -0.39 -16.03 7.89
N ALA A 70 0.72 -15.88 7.13
CA ALA A 70 1.50 -17.04 6.69
C ALA A 70 2.35 -17.64 7.81
N THR A 71 2.87 -16.80 8.72
CA THR A 71 3.62 -17.26 9.90
C THR A 71 3.32 -16.37 11.10
N THR A 72 3.40 -16.95 12.31
CA THR A 72 3.27 -16.20 13.57
C THR A 72 4.25 -15.03 13.63
N TYR A 73 5.50 -15.23 13.20
CA TYR A 73 6.52 -14.17 13.23
C TYR A 73 6.15 -12.96 12.37
N ARG A 74 5.60 -13.17 11.16
CA ARG A 74 5.15 -12.07 10.29
C ARG A 74 3.95 -11.35 10.89
N THR A 75 2.95 -12.09 11.36
CA THR A 75 1.75 -11.54 11.97
C THR A 75 2.07 -10.71 13.22
N ASP A 76 2.88 -11.25 14.12
CA ASP A 76 3.26 -10.58 15.36
C ASP A 76 4.11 -9.34 15.08
N THR A 77 4.98 -9.38 14.08
CA THR A 77 5.77 -8.23 13.65
C THR A 77 4.88 -7.10 13.12
N ALA A 78 3.93 -7.41 12.22
CA ALA A 78 3.00 -6.42 11.70
C ALA A 78 2.14 -5.80 12.83
N LYS A 79 1.63 -6.62 13.74
CA LYS A 79 0.88 -6.15 14.93
C LYS A 79 1.74 -5.28 15.85
N ARG A 80 3.01 -5.64 16.04
CA ARG A 80 3.95 -4.83 16.83
C ARG A 80 4.17 -3.46 16.19
N ILE A 81 4.39 -3.40 14.88
CA ILE A 81 4.52 -2.11 14.17
C ILE A 81 3.24 -1.28 14.33
N LEU A 82 2.07 -1.86 14.08
CA LEU A 82 0.78 -1.18 14.26
C LEU A 82 0.51 -0.71 15.71
N GLY A 83 1.11 -1.35 16.71
CA GLY A 83 0.99 -0.95 18.12
C GLY A 83 2.01 0.09 18.58
N GLU A 84 3.10 0.28 17.84
CA GLU A 84 4.23 1.15 18.24
C GLU A 84 4.46 2.35 17.29
N VAL A 85 3.82 2.36 16.12
CA VAL A 85 3.96 3.35 15.06
C VAL A 85 2.57 3.80 14.60
N ASP A 86 2.41 5.10 14.35
CA ASP A 86 1.13 5.66 13.88
C ASP A 86 1.14 5.53 12.37
N VAL A 87 0.62 4.40 11.90
CA VAL A 87 0.54 4.09 10.47
C VAL A 87 -0.59 4.90 9.85
N ALA A 88 -0.28 5.69 8.82
CA ALA A 88 -1.27 6.45 8.06
C ALA A 88 -2.06 5.55 7.12
N VAL A 89 -1.36 4.66 6.38
CA VAL A 89 -1.98 3.71 5.45
C VAL A 89 -1.46 2.29 5.70
N LEU A 90 -2.38 1.35 5.95
CA LEU A 90 -2.11 -0.08 5.89
C LEU A 90 -2.52 -0.60 4.52
N ARG A 91 -1.58 -1.11 3.71
CA ARG A 91 -1.89 -1.66 2.38
C ARG A 91 -1.52 -3.14 2.32
N GLY A 92 -2.47 -3.99 1.94
CA GLY A 92 -2.27 -5.43 1.81
C GLY A 92 -3.38 -6.10 1.02
N ASN A 93 -3.21 -7.40 0.75
CA ASN A 93 -4.32 -8.18 0.19
C ASN A 93 -5.37 -8.52 1.27
N ALA A 94 -6.53 -9.03 0.85
CA ALA A 94 -7.62 -9.37 1.76
C ALA A 94 -7.21 -10.33 2.90
N GLY A 95 -6.40 -11.35 2.62
CA GLY A 95 -5.96 -12.31 3.64
C GLY A 95 -5.02 -11.69 4.69
N GLU A 96 -4.08 -10.85 4.24
CA GLU A 96 -3.16 -10.13 5.13
C GLU A 96 -3.91 -9.14 6.03
N VAL A 97 -4.82 -8.34 5.45
CA VAL A 97 -5.60 -7.36 6.20
C VAL A 97 -6.56 -8.05 7.17
N ALA A 98 -7.29 -9.08 6.73
CA ALA A 98 -8.19 -9.86 7.61
C ALA A 98 -7.47 -10.43 8.83
N THR A 99 -6.25 -10.95 8.63
CA THR A 99 -5.42 -11.48 9.73
C THR A 99 -5.11 -10.41 10.79
N LEU A 100 -4.88 -9.17 10.38
CA LEU A 100 -4.48 -8.08 11.28
C LEU A 100 -5.67 -7.42 11.99
N VAL A 101 -6.84 -7.38 11.36
CA VAL A 101 -8.07 -6.88 11.98
C VAL A 101 -8.58 -7.82 13.08
N GLY A 102 -8.29 -9.12 12.98
CA GLY A 102 -8.53 -10.12 14.02
C GLY A 102 -9.88 -10.85 13.91
N VAL A 103 -9.93 -12.02 14.56
CA VAL A 103 -11.00 -13.03 14.56
C VAL A 103 -12.32 -12.56 15.21
N ASP A 104 -12.37 -11.42 15.92
CA ASP A 104 -13.65 -10.86 16.36
C ASP A 104 -14.53 -10.40 15.18
N ALA A 105 -13.95 -10.24 13.97
CA ALA A 105 -14.68 -10.10 12.72
C ALA A 105 -15.26 -11.44 12.21
N GLU A 106 -14.65 -12.60 12.51
CA GLU A 106 -15.21 -13.93 12.20
C GLU A 106 -16.52 -14.19 12.96
N VAL A 107 -16.65 -13.70 14.21
CA VAL A 107 -17.84 -13.94 15.06
C VAL A 107 -19.05 -13.09 14.65
N ARG A 108 -18.89 -12.07 13.79
CA ARG A 108 -20.00 -11.20 13.34
C ARG A 108 -20.17 -11.04 11.83
N GLY A 109 -19.18 -11.34 11.00
CA GLY A 109 -19.21 -10.98 9.58
C GLY A 109 -18.95 -12.10 8.57
N VAL A 110 -18.25 -13.17 8.93
CA VAL A 110 -17.69 -14.10 7.92
C VAL A 110 -18.72 -15.12 7.37
N GLU A 111 -19.84 -15.35 8.07
CA GLU A 111 -20.90 -16.24 7.57
C GLU A 111 -21.84 -15.57 6.53
N SER A 112 -21.70 -14.25 6.29
CA SER A 112 -22.58 -13.48 5.39
C SER A 112 -21.93 -13.03 4.07
N MET A 113 -20.70 -13.45 3.78
CA MET A 113 -19.88 -12.83 2.74
C MET A 113 -20.15 -13.38 1.33
N GLY A 114 -20.81 -12.55 0.50
CA GLY A 114 -20.94 -12.75 -0.93
C GLY A 114 -19.74 -12.24 -1.72
N VAL A 115 -19.58 -12.73 -2.95
CA VAL A 115 -18.50 -12.37 -3.89
C VAL A 115 -18.64 -10.89 -4.30
N GLY A 116 -17.90 -10.00 -3.65
CA GLY A 116 -17.83 -8.56 -3.95
C GLY A 116 -18.00 -7.65 -2.73
N GLY A 117 -18.78 -8.03 -1.73
CA GLY A 117 -18.99 -7.23 -0.49
C GLY A 117 -17.87 -7.38 0.54
N GLU A 118 -17.14 -8.49 0.48
CA GLU A 118 -16.18 -8.89 1.50
C GLU A 118 -14.97 -7.94 1.63
N ALA A 119 -14.42 -7.45 0.51
CA ALA A 119 -13.25 -6.58 0.52
C ALA A 119 -13.58 -5.14 0.96
N SER A 120 -14.73 -4.60 0.54
CA SER A 120 -15.22 -3.28 0.96
C SER A 120 -15.47 -3.23 2.47
N GLU A 121 -16.20 -4.23 2.98
CA GLU A 121 -16.46 -4.35 4.41
C GLU A 121 -15.18 -4.59 5.21
N LEU A 122 -14.25 -5.39 4.70
CA LEU A 122 -12.94 -5.59 5.32
C LEU A 122 -12.15 -4.28 5.40
N ALA A 123 -12.08 -3.49 4.32
CA ALA A 123 -11.40 -2.20 4.33
C ALA A 123 -12.04 -1.25 5.36
N ARG A 124 -13.37 -1.21 5.44
CA ARG A 124 -14.13 -0.44 6.43
C ARG A 124 -13.84 -0.87 7.86
N ALA A 125 -13.88 -2.18 8.11
CA ALA A 125 -13.59 -2.75 9.43
C ALA A 125 -12.14 -2.48 9.83
N ALA A 126 -11.19 -2.63 8.90
CA ALA A 126 -9.79 -2.34 9.13
C ALA A 126 -9.56 -0.87 9.49
N GLY A 127 -10.08 0.06 8.69
CA GLY A 127 -9.92 1.48 8.96
C GLY A 127 -10.51 1.89 10.30
N ARG A 128 -11.67 1.35 10.67
CA ARG A 128 -12.31 1.61 11.96
C ARG A 128 -11.57 1.00 13.15
N ASN A 129 -11.22 -0.28 13.07
CA ASN A 129 -10.66 -1.01 14.20
C ASN A 129 -9.20 -0.61 14.47
N LEU A 130 -8.45 -0.33 13.40
CA LEU A 130 -7.04 0.07 13.48
C LEU A 130 -6.86 1.59 13.51
N ARG A 131 -7.92 2.37 13.25
CA ARG A 131 -7.93 3.85 13.24
C ARG A 131 -6.90 4.45 12.28
N LEU A 132 -6.90 3.95 11.05
CA LEU A 132 -6.00 4.33 9.96
C LEU A 132 -6.72 4.20 8.62
N VAL A 133 -6.06 4.55 7.51
CA VAL A 133 -6.58 4.24 6.18
C VAL A 133 -6.15 2.82 5.77
N ALA A 134 -7.10 1.95 5.49
CA ALA A 134 -6.84 0.59 5.03
C ALA A 134 -7.06 0.49 3.52
N SER A 135 -6.07 -0.04 2.80
CA SER A 135 -6.12 -0.35 1.36
C SER A 135 -6.08 -1.86 1.16
N VAL A 136 -7.23 -2.45 0.82
CA VAL A 136 -7.40 -3.87 0.51
C VAL A 136 -7.34 -4.04 -0.99
N THR A 137 -6.24 -4.60 -1.50
CA THR A 137 -6.04 -4.72 -2.95
C THR A 137 -6.51 -6.05 -3.53
N GLY A 138 -6.99 -6.02 -4.78
CA GLY A 138 -7.52 -7.15 -5.52
C GLY A 138 -7.84 -6.78 -6.97
N PRO A 139 -8.78 -7.49 -7.63
CA PRO A 139 -9.27 -7.08 -8.96
C PRO A 139 -9.98 -5.73 -8.95
N VAL A 140 -10.61 -5.39 -7.82
CA VAL A 140 -11.08 -4.05 -7.48
C VAL A 140 -10.49 -3.73 -6.11
N ASP A 141 -9.70 -2.67 -6.04
CA ASP A 141 -9.10 -2.24 -4.78
C ASP A 141 -10.13 -1.46 -3.95
N HIS A 142 -10.05 -1.59 -2.63
CA HIS A 142 -10.93 -0.88 -1.70
C HIS A 142 -10.11 -0.13 -0.66
N VAL A 143 -10.33 1.18 -0.54
CA VAL A 143 -9.61 2.05 0.40
C VAL A 143 -10.60 2.69 1.35
N SER A 144 -10.32 2.68 2.65
CA SER A 144 -11.26 3.19 3.65
C SER A 144 -10.58 3.76 4.90
N ASP A 145 -11.10 4.86 5.41
CA ASP A 145 -10.76 5.45 6.71
C ASP A 145 -11.61 4.91 7.88
N GLY A 146 -12.59 4.04 7.57
CA GLY A 146 -13.54 3.45 8.53
C GLY A 146 -14.95 4.05 8.48
N GLU A 147 -15.10 5.19 7.79
CA GLU A 147 -16.36 5.90 7.55
C GLU A 147 -16.74 5.92 6.07
N ARG A 148 -15.78 6.20 5.18
CA ARG A 148 -15.94 6.18 3.73
C ARG A 148 -15.18 5.00 3.14
N VAL A 149 -15.70 4.45 2.06
CA VAL A 149 -15.00 3.42 1.27
C VAL A 149 -14.97 3.87 -0.18
N LEU A 150 -13.79 3.87 -0.77
CA LEU A 150 -13.56 4.14 -2.18
C LEU A 150 -13.19 2.82 -2.86
N ALA A 151 -13.91 2.46 -3.90
CA ALA A 151 -13.58 1.36 -4.80
C ALA A 151 -12.82 1.89 -6.02
N ILE A 152 -11.73 1.23 -6.38
CA ILE A 152 -10.86 1.58 -7.50
C ILE A 152 -10.81 0.39 -8.46
N ALA A 153 -11.35 0.58 -9.66
CA ALA A 153 -11.47 -0.47 -10.67
C ALA A 153 -10.50 -0.26 -11.85
N ASN A 154 -9.29 0.20 -11.55
CA ASN A 154 -8.18 0.29 -12.50
C ASN A 154 -7.25 -0.93 -12.36
N GLY A 155 -6.47 -1.20 -13.40
CA GLY A 155 -5.41 -2.20 -13.39
C GLY A 155 -5.56 -3.31 -14.42
N HIS A 156 -4.64 -4.27 -14.35
CA HIS A 156 -4.59 -5.40 -15.28
C HIS A 156 -4.07 -6.66 -14.57
N GLU A 157 -4.54 -7.84 -14.99
CA GLU A 157 -4.17 -9.14 -14.39
C GLU A 157 -2.65 -9.41 -14.38
N LEU A 158 -1.92 -8.82 -15.33
CA LEU A 158 -0.46 -8.93 -15.44
C LEU A 158 0.28 -8.28 -14.26
N LEU A 159 -0.34 -7.36 -13.52
CA LEU A 159 0.19 -6.86 -12.25
C LEU A 159 0.40 -8.01 -11.26
N GLY A 160 -0.49 -9.02 -11.25
CA GLY A 160 -0.34 -10.21 -10.41
C GLY A 160 0.70 -11.21 -10.91
N ALA A 161 1.20 -11.06 -12.14
CA ALA A 161 2.17 -11.96 -12.75
C ALA A 161 3.63 -11.52 -12.57
N VAL A 162 3.88 -10.35 -11.99
CA VAL A 162 5.22 -9.80 -11.75
C VAL A 162 5.46 -9.65 -10.24
N SER A 163 6.53 -10.28 -9.75
CA SER A 163 6.90 -10.18 -8.34
C SER A 163 7.24 -8.73 -7.96
N GLY A 164 6.73 -8.29 -6.81
CA GLY A 164 7.03 -6.98 -6.26
C GLY A 164 6.14 -5.84 -6.75
N THR A 165 5.18 -6.06 -7.67
CA THR A 165 4.19 -5.02 -8.06
C THR A 165 3.37 -4.54 -6.87
N GLY A 166 3.01 -5.45 -5.95
CA GLY A 166 2.41 -5.08 -4.68
C GLY A 166 3.32 -4.13 -3.88
N CYS A 167 4.59 -4.48 -3.70
CA CYS A 167 5.54 -3.62 -3.00
C CYS A 167 5.78 -2.27 -3.72
N MET A 168 5.68 -2.24 -5.05
CA MET A 168 5.69 -0.99 -5.83
C MET A 168 4.47 -0.15 -5.47
N SER A 169 3.26 -0.73 -5.51
CA SER A 169 2.01 -0.04 -5.12
C SER A 169 2.12 0.62 -3.74
N SER A 170 2.67 -0.07 -2.74
CA SER A 170 2.90 0.50 -1.39
C SER A 170 3.82 1.72 -1.41
N ALA A 171 4.83 1.73 -2.29
CA ALA A 171 5.72 2.87 -2.45
C ALA A 171 5.09 4.03 -3.25
N ILE A 172 4.28 3.72 -4.26
CA ILE A 172 3.49 4.72 -4.99
C ILE A 172 2.51 5.38 -4.02
N THR A 173 1.84 4.63 -3.13
CA THR A 173 1.02 5.19 -2.05
C THR A 173 1.82 6.15 -1.16
N GLY A 174 3.07 5.78 -0.79
CA GLY A 174 3.97 6.69 -0.07
C GLY A 174 4.26 7.99 -0.84
N CYS A 175 4.43 7.92 -2.17
CA CYS A 175 4.66 9.10 -3.01
C CYS A 175 3.46 10.06 -3.01
N PHE A 176 2.23 9.52 -3.12
CA PHE A 176 1.01 10.32 -3.07
C PHE A 176 0.78 10.92 -1.68
N LEU A 177 1.04 10.15 -0.61
CA LEU A 177 1.00 10.67 0.76
C LEU A 177 1.99 11.80 1.00
N ALA A 178 3.20 11.72 0.44
CA ALA A 178 4.17 12.81 0.54
C ALA A 178 3.66 14.12 -0.08
N ALA A 179 2.86 14.04 -1.15
CA ALA A 179 2.25 15.20 -1.79
C ALA A 179 0.94 15.66 -1.11
N LYS A 180 0.20 14.73 -0.48
CA LYS A 180 -1.17 14.93 0.02
C LYS A 180 -1.36 14.34 1.42
N LYS A 181 -0.47 14.70 2.35
CA LYS A 181 -0.40 14.12 3.70
C LYS A 181 -1.65 14.31 4.56
N ASP A 182 -2.42 15.36 4.30
CA ASP A 182 -3.60 15.73 5.09
C ASP A 182 -4.88 15.02 4.61
N GLU A 183 -4.83 14.31 3.48
CA GLU A 183 -5.96 13.56 2.90
C GLU A 183 -5.51 12.13 2.54
N PRO A 184 -5.18 11.28 3.54
CA PRO A 184 -4.58 9.97 3.30
C PRO A 184 -5.52 8.97 2.60
N LEU A 185 -6.84 9.12 2.75
CA LEU A 185 -7.83 8.29 2.05
C LEU A 185 -7.77 8.55 0.54
N GLU A 186 -7.85 9.81 0.15
CA GLU A 186 -7.75 10.26 -1.23
C GLU A 186 -6.37 9.91 -1.81
N ALA A 187 -5.29 10.20 -1.08
CA ALA A 187 -3.92 9.89 -1.53
C ALA A 187 -3.73 8.39 -1.82
N ALA A 188 -4.26 7.50 -0.97
CA ALA A 188 -4.17 6.06 -1.19
C ALA A 188 -5.02 5.59 -2.38
N ALA A 189 -6.24 6.11 -2.54
CA ALA A 189 -7.09 5.78 -3.69
C ALA A 189 -6.50 6.29 -5.02
N GLU A 190 -6.03 7.53 -5.06
CA GLU A 190 -5.38 8.14 -6.23
C GLU A 190 -4.10 7.38 -6.62
N ALA A 191 -3.31 6.93 -5.64
CA ALA A 191 -2.11 6.12 -5.90
C ALA A 191 -2.44 4.79 -6.58
N LEU A 192 -3.50 4.10 -6.13
CA LEU A 192 -3.94 2.84 -6.73
C LEU A 192 -4.53 3.06 -8.12
N ALA A 193 -5.30 4.12 -8.32
CA ALA A 193 -5.83 4.48 -9.63
C ALA A 193 -4.69 4.80 -10.63
N ALA A 194 -3.69 5.57 -10.21
CA ALA A 194 -2.52 5.89 -11.03
C ALA A 194 -1.70 4.65 -11.38
N PHE A 195 -1.43 3.79 -10.39
CA PHE A 195 -0.69 2.54 -10.61
C PHE A 195 -1.48 1.56 -11.50
N GLY A 196 -2.79 1.48 -11.31
CA GLY A 196 -3.68 0.68 -12.14
C GLY A 196 -3.74 1.16 -13.59
N ALA A 197 -3.89 2.47 -13.82
CA ALA A 197 -3.87 3.06 -15.15
C ALA A 197 -2.53 2.81 -15.88
N ALA A 198 -1.40 2.97 -15.17
CA ALA A 198 -0.10 2.60 -15.72
C ALA A 198 -0.01 1.10 -16.04
N GLY A 199 -0.63 0.25 -15.22
CA GLY A 199 -0.76 -1.19 -15.49
C GLY A 199 -1.57 -1.50 -16.74
N GLU A 200 -2.66 -0.78 -17.00
CA GLU A 200 -3.46 -0.91 -18.23
C GLU A 200 -2.63 -0.53 -19.46
N ASP A 201 -1.90 0.58 -19.42
CA ASP A 201 -1.03 1.03 -20.51
C ASP A 201 0.09 0.03 -20.78
N ALA A 202 0.74 -0.44 -19.71
CA ALA A 202 1.83 -1.39 -19.82
C ALA A 202 1.39 -2.71 -20.46
N ALA A 203 0.14 -3.11 -20.22
CA ALA A 203 -0.44 -4.33 -20.76
C ALA A 203 -0.77 -4.25 -22.26
N ALA A 204 -1.06 -3.06 -22.80
CA ALA A 204 -1.49 -2.88 -24.18
C ALA A 204 -0.53 -3.52 -25.21
N ASP A 205 0.78 -3.38 -24.97
CA ASP A 205 1.84 -3.92 -25.83
C ASP A 205 2.65 -5.06 -25.18
N ALA A 206 2.20 -5.58 -24.03
CA ALA A 206 2.90 -6.65 -23.34
C ALA A 206 2.71 -8.00 -24.04
N ARG A 207 3.81 -8.71 -24.29
CA ARG A 207 3.83 -10.10 -24.79
C ARG A 207 3.82 -11.15 -23.67
N GLY A 208 3.78 -10.70 -22.41
CA GLY A 208 3.91 -11.52 -21.21
C GLY A 208 4.57 -10.75 -20.06
N PRO A 209 4.80 -11.40 -18.90
CA PRO A 209 5.21 -10.72 -17.66
C PRO A 209 6.53 -9.95 -17.75
N GLY A 210 7.50 -10.47 -18.52
CA GLY A 210 8.80 -9.79 -18.69
C GLY A 210 8.69 -8.48 -19.46
N SER A 211 7.96 -8.45 -20.58
CA SER A 211 7.72 -7.20 -21.32
C SER A 211 6.78 -6.26 -20.57
N PHE A 212 5.77 -6.81 -19.88
CA PHE A 212 4.88 -6.02 -19.04
C PHE A 212 5.65 -5.28 -17.95
N HIS A 213 6.59 -5.96 -17.30
CA HIS A 213 7.43 -5.39 -16.26
C HIS A 213 8.24 -4.18 -16.73
N VAL A 214 8.85 -4.27 -17.91
CA VAL A 214 9.57 -3.13 -18.53
C VAL A 214 8.59 -2.02 -18.88
N ASN A 215 7.50 -2.36 -19.56
CA ASN A 215 6.49 -1.39 -19.98
C ASN A 215 5.85 -0.67 -18.79
N LEU A 216 5.75 -1.30 -17.61
CA LEU A 216 5.20 -0.68 -16.41
C LEU A 216 6.02 0.52 -15.95
N TYR A 217 7.34 0.47 -16.07
CA TYR A 217 8.18 1.64 -15.77
C TYR A 217 7.97 2.76 -16.77
N ASP A 218 7.91 2.42 -18.06
CA ASP A 218 7.66 3.42 -19.11
C ASP A 218 6.28 4.06 -18.94
N ALA A 219 5.26 3.26 -18.62
CA ALA A 219 3.90 3.73 -18.37
C ALA A 219 3.81 4.63 -17.13
N LEU A 220 4.48 4.27 -16.02
CA LEU A 220 4.57 5.12 -14.82
C LEU A 220 5.22 6.47 -15.14
N ALA A 221 6.28 6.47 -15.95
CA ALA A 221 6.96 7.70 -16.38
C ALA A 221 6.15 8.53 -17.38
N ALA A 222 5.23 7.90 -18.11
CA ALA A 222 4.36 8.54 -19.09
C ALA A 222 3.03 9.03 -18.51
N LEU A 223 2.75 8.79 -17.21
CA LEU A 223 1.53 9.28 -16.57
C LEU A 223 1.41 10.79 -16.73
N ASP A 224 0.33 11.22 -17.39
CA ASP A 224 0.00 12.63 -17.60
C ASP A 224 -1.12 13.04 -16.61
N PRO A 225 -0.83 13.91 -15.63
CA PRO A 225 -1.83 14.39 -14.68
C PRO A 225 -3.06 15.00 -15.35
N SER A 226 -2.93 15.59 -16.54
CA SER A 226 -4.04 16.23 -17.25
C SER A 226 -5.05 15.23 -17.81
N THR A 227 -4.69 13.95 -17.91
CA THR A 227 -5.54 12.89 -18.46
C THR A 227 -5.99 11.89 -17.40
N LEU A 228 -5.33 11.86 -16.24
CA LEU A 228 -5.51 10.80 -15.24
C LEU A 228 -6.93 10.80 -14.65
N ASP A 229 -7.53 11.97 -14.43
CA ASP A 229 -8.91 12.09 -13.92
C ASP A 229 -9.93 11.39 -14.83
N GLY A 230 -9.71 11.40 -16.14
CA GLY A 230 -10.58 10.74 -17.11
C GLY A 230 -10.38 9.22 -17.19
N ARG A 231 -9.32 8.70 -16.57
CA ARG A 231 -8.94 7.27 -16.55
C ARG A 231 -9.17 6.62 -15.20
N ALA A 232 -9.11 7.40 -14.12
CA ALA A 232 -9.36 6.95 -12.78
C ALA A 232 -10.81 6.48 -12.65
N THR A 233 -10.99 5.20 -12.30
CA THR A 233 -12.30 4.60 -12.06
C THR A 233 -12.48 4.46 -10.55
N ILE A 234 -12.80 5.58 -9.90
CA ILE A 234 -13.02 5.67 -8.44
C ILE A 234 -14.50 5.92 -8.16
N SER A 235 -15.10 5.11 -7.30
CA SER A 235 -16.49 5.26 -6.85
C SER A 235 -16.64 5.03 -5.35
N GLU A 236 -17.64 5.64 -4.73
CA GLU A 236 -17.99 5.35 -3.34
C GLU A 236 -18.74 4.00 -3.25
N ALA A 237 -18.35 3.17 -2.27
CA ALA A 237 -18.81 1.78 -2.10
C ALA A 237 -19.61 1.54 -0.81
#